data_AF-A0A819XWL1-F1
#
_entry.id   AF-A0A819XWL1-F1
#
_cell.length_a   1.000
_cell.length_b   1.000
_cell.length_c   1.000
_cell.angle_alpha   90.00
_cell.angle_beta   90.00
_cell.angle_gamma   90.00
#
_symmetry.space_group_name_H-M   'P 1'
#
loop_
_entity.id
_entity.type
_entity.pdbx_description
1 polymer ?
#
loop_
_entity_poly.entity_id
_entity_poly.type
_entity_poly.pdbx_seq_one_letter_code
_entity_poly.pdbx_strand_id
1 'polypeptide(L)'
;MTTNSFPRIPIANKKKNNEQKVNLFELQSDDDWTRAIHHNLNIKRRTCTTFIPKSSATSDTSKNKNDVQCGCNRLRREHSWDVFEGKDLQWNRNEHTRSACNNAYGYMPNTRAHYIRCDIKTHPSILAKLMFDVWKVKEPQLIMCIIGGAKYFKLNERLEREFMKGIIQAALRADGWIVTTGFKTGVVQLVGEAIHDHKVTHPRSYITAIGCSKWGATKNRALLISSKISTDSTQDRMISTSKSMKGQQDLEPNHTHFLLLDDGTYYGYDIGDYRTKFVLEASRYKKNVPVVTIVVEGGPDTLATIYKDLSNGIPVVLINGSGRVSNLLANFLTRTESMISRSEKDNDSIYWEQVINIEEPDDIEKLTTKFRSYADEIRDGLRNISKGSKTSDKQIDELFKYFLYCLQRAVRSKIRIFSLDSDESLDDTIFEAIVEAKQQESLEKNKAVNREQLLYLALAWNAIHVAKVHIIKDDLTDLRSDTKEKL
;
A
#
# COMPACT_ATOMS: atom_id res chain seq x y z
N MET A 1 9.35 79.17 47.93
CA MET A 1 8.34 78.11 47.81
C MET A 1 7.27 78.61 46.86
N THR A 2 7.23 78.11 45.62
CA THR A 2 6.10 78.12 44.66
C THR A 2 6.68 78.00 43.25
N THR A 3 6.52 76.85 42.59
CA THR A 3 6.48 76.81 41.13
C THR A 3 5.61 75.65 40.67
N ASN A 4 4.35 76.02 40.43
CA ASN A 4 3.38 75.55 39.45
C ASN A 4 3.66 74.28 38.65
N SER A 5 2.72 73.35 38.81
CA SER A 5 2.40 72.19 37.99
C SER A 5 1.79 72.59 36.63
N PHE A 6 2.24 71.95 35.55
CA PHE A 6 1.43 71.63 34.37
C PHE A 6 1.81 70.25 33.82
N PRO A 7 0.86 69.49 33.24
CA PRO A 7 0.94 68.03 33.09
C PRO A 7 1.65 67.60 31.81
N ARG A 8 2.42 66.50 31.88
CA ARG A 8 3.01 65.83 30.71
C ARG A 8 2.22 64.56 30.35
N ILE A 9 1.81 64.53 29.09
CA ILE A 9 1.20 63.40 28.37
C ILE A 9 2.21 62.23 28.31
N PRO A 10 1.83 60.97 28.62
CA PRO A 10 2.77 59.85 28.55
C PRO A 10 3.01 59.38 27.11
N ILE A 11 4.28 59.36 26.69
CA ILE A 11 4.78 58.71 25.48
C ILE A 11 5.05 57.23 25.79
N ALA A 12 4.75 56.39 24.80
CA ALA A 12 4.68 54.93 24.78
C ALA A 12 5.81 54.17 25.51
N ASN A 13 5.42 53.15 26.28
CA ASN A 13 6.32 52.09 26.75
C ASN A 13 6.05 50.77 25.99
N LYS A 14 7.11 50.29 25.33
CA LYS A 14 7.21 49.01 24.61
C LYS A 14 6.73 47.84 25.48
N LYS A 15 5.70 47.11 25.04
CA LYS A 15 5.39 45.78 25.57
C LYS A 15 6.26 44.73 24.86
N LYS A 16 6.94 43.92 25.67
CA LYS A 16 7.73 42.75 25.29
C LYS A 16 6.91 41.80 24.43
N ASN A 17 7.44 41.41 23.28
CA ASN A 17 6.94 40.31 22.47
C ASN A 17 7.15 39.00 23.23
N ASN A 18 6.06 38.39 23.70
CA ASN A 18 6.03 36.96 23.97
C ASN A 18 5.87 36.26 22.63
N GLU A 19 6.90 35.51 22.22
CA GLU A 19 6.83 34.57 21.11
C GLU A 19 5.83 33.46 21.44
N GLN A 20 4.58 33.63 21.00
CA GLN A 20 3.64 32.52 20.89
C GLN A 20 4.09 31.64 19.72
N LYS A 21 4.57 30.43 20.07
CA LYS A 21 4.72 29.32 19.12
C LYS A 21 3.41 29.15 18.34
N VAL A 22 3.48 29.44 17.05
CA VAL A 22 2.37 29.31 16.10
C VAL A 22 1.93 27.85 16.05
N ASN A 23 0.66 27.63 16.38
CA ASN A 23 0.01 26.33 16.32
C ASN A 23 -0.23 25.96 14.86
N LEU A 24 0.28 24.81 14.44
CA LEU A 24 0.39 24.40 13.05
C LEU A 24 -0.80 23.51 12.64
N PHE A 25 -2.00 24.06 12.45
CA PHE A 25 -3.14 23.27 11.94
C PHE A 25 -4.19 24.10 11.18
N GLU A 26 -4.78 23.44 10.18
CA GLU A 26 -5.99 23.74 9.40
C GLU A 26 -5.81 24.52 8.08
N LEU A 27 -6.03 23.80 6.96
CA LEU A 27 -6.55 24.42 5.74
C LEU A 27 -7.85 25.14 6.11
N GLN A 28 -7.84 26.45 5.95
CA GLN A 28 -8.91 27.35 6.38
C GLN A 28 -10.06 27.30 5.36
N SER A 29 -11.15 26.61 5.71
CA SER A 29 -12.45 26.48 5.00
C SER A 29 -12.64 25.28 4.04
N ASP A 30 -13.87 24.73 4.04
CA ASP A 30 -14.37 23.68 3.13
C ASP A 30 -14.24 24.08 1.64
N ASP A 31 -14.20 25.39 1.35
CA ASP A 31 -14.13 25.94 -0.01
C ASP A 31 -12.76 25.70 -0.68
N ASP A 32 -11.68 25.66 0.11
CA ASP A 32 -10.34 25.42 -0.40
C ASP A 32 -10.15 23.96 -0.85
N TRP A 33 -10.78 23.02 -0.14
CA TRP A 33 -10.83 21.61 -0.53
C TRP A 33 -11.58 21.40 -1.83
N THR A 34 -12.74 22.05 -1.94
CA THR A 34 -13.57 22.00 -3.15
C THR A 34 -12.79 22.53 -4.35
N ARG A 35 -12.12 23.68 -4.20
CA ARG A 35 -11.27 24.26 -5.24
C ARG A 35 -10.11 23.33 -5.61
N ALA A 36 -9.39 22.79 -4.63
CA ALA A 36 -8.26 21.90 -4.86
C ALA A 36 -8.67 20.63 -5.60
N ILE A 37 -9.76 19.98 -5.18
CA ILE A 37 -10.19 18.68 -5.73
C ILE A 37 -10.84 18.83 -7.10
N HIS A 38 -11.72 19.82 -7.27
CA HIS A 38 -12.49 19.97 -8.50
C HIS A 38 -11.75 20.79 -9.57
N HIS A 39 -11.10 21.88 -9.20
CA HIS A 39 -10.49 22.80 -10.15
C HIS A 39 -9.00 22.51 -10.37
N ASN A 40 -8.24 22.25 -9.30
CA ASN A 40 -6.78 22.11 -9.44
C ASN A 40 -6.34 20.68 -9.82
N LEU A 41 -6.94 19.67 -9.18
CA LEU A 41 -6.58 18.26 -9.39
C LEU A 41 -7.59 17.51 -10.28
N ASN A 42 -8.81 18.04 -10.45
CA ASN A 42 -9.89 17.43 -11.23
C ASN A 42 -10.11 15.94 -10.91
N ILE A 43 -10.10 15.58 -9.63
CA ILE A 43 -10.26 14.19 -9.19
C ILE A 43 -11.73 13.81 -9.31
N LYS A 44 -12.05 12.95 -10.27
CA LYS A 44 -13.42 12.49 -10.53
C LYS A 44 -13.74 11.22 -9.76
N ARG A 45 -15.02 10.87 -9.70
CA ARG A 45 -15.52 9.56 -9.25
C ARG A 45 -16.09 8.78 -10.43
N ARG A 46 -16.40 7.49 -10.26
CA ARG A 46 -17.07 6.68 -11.29
C ARG A 46 -18.50 6.33 -10.90
N THR A 47 -19.41 6.35 -11.86
CA THR A 47 -20.83 6.04 -11.61
C THR A 47 -21.41 5.18 -12.73
N CYS A 48 -22.33 4.30 -12.35
CA CYS A 48 -23.13 3.54 -13.30
C CYS A 48 -24.11 4.49 -14.01
N THR A 49 -24.18 4.43 -15.34
CA THR A 49 -25.06 5.26 -16.17
C THR A 49 -26.30 4.52 -16.64
N THR A 50 -26.23 3.20 -16.69
CA THR A 50 -27.29 2.36 -17.25
C THR A 50 -27.64 1.26 -16.25
N PHE A 51 -28.88 1.29 -15.77
CA PHE A 51 -29.43 0.23 -14.95
C PHE A 51 -29.83 -0.95 -15.85
N ILE A 52 -29.10 -2.06 -15.72
CA ILE A 52 -29.38 -3.32 -16.40
C ILE A 52 -29.66 -4.36 -15.32
N PRO A 53 -30.91 -4.81 -15.14
CA PRO A 53 -31.26 -5.77 -14.09
C PRO A 53 -30.60 -7.12 -14.37
N LYS A 54 -30.10 -7.78 -13.32
CA LYS A 54 -29.61 -9.17 -13.46
C LYS A 54 -30.77 -10.13 -13.71
N SER A 55 -30.59 -11.04 -14.65
CA SER A 55 -31.59 -12.05 -15.10
C SER A 55 -32.17 -12.92 -13.99
N SER A 56 -31.51 -13.05 -12.83
CA SER A 56 -32.03 -13.79 -11.67
C SER A 56 -33.07 -13.03 -10.82
N ALA A 57 -33.40 -11.78 -11.16
CA ALA A 57 -34.33 -10.94 -10.39
C ALA A 57 -35.70 -10.78 -11.03
N THR A 58 -35.89 -11.20 -12.29
CA THR A 58 -37.14 -11.01 -13.05
C THR A 58 -38.17 -12.11 -12.84
N SER A 59 -37.84 -13.20 -12.15
CA SER A 59 -38.76 -14.33 -11.89
C SER A 59 -39.53 -14.25 -10.56
N ASP A 60 -39.15 -13.36 -9.63
CA ASP A 60 -39.83 -13.18 -8.34
C ASP A 60 -40.72 -11.93 -8.37
N THR A 61 -42.01 -12.12 -8.64
CA THR A 61 -43.06 -11.09 -8.57
C THR A 61 -43.27 -10.48 -7.17
N SER A 62 -42.58 -10.98 -6.15
CA SER A 62 -42.57 -10.44 -4.77
C SER A 62 -41.40 -9.48 -4.47
N LYS A 63 -40.44 -9.36 -5.40
CA LYS A 63 -39.34 -8.37 -5.48
C LYS A 63 -39.80 -6.91 -5.46
N ASN A 64 -39.61 -6.14 -4.37
CA ASN A 64 -39.73 -4.67 -4.46
C ASN A 64 -38.78 -4.15 -5.56
N LYS A 65 -39.27 -3.34 -6.51
CA LYS A 65 -38.49 -2.80 -7.65
C LYS A 65 -37.19 -2.11 -7.19
N ASN A 66 -37.19 -1.53 -5.99
CA ASN A 66 -36.03 -0.86 -5.40
C ASN A 66 -34.91 -1.79 -4.90
N ASP A 67 -35.21 -3.09 -4.73
CA ASP A 67 -34.29 -4.15 -4.31
C ASP A 67 -33.72 -4.95 -5.50
N VAL A 68 -34.04 -4.58 -6.73
CA VAL A 68 -33.50 -5.24 -7.92
C VAL A 68 -32.02 -4.86 -8.09
N GLN A 69 -31.17 -5.87 -8.26
CA GLN A 69 -29.73 -5.70 -8.51
C GLN A 69 -29.42 -5.42 -9.97
N CYS A 70 -28.62 -4.38 -10.20
CA CYS A 70 -28.03 -4.07 -11.50
C CYS A 70 -26.83 -4.98 -11.79
N GLY A 71 -26.40 -5.07 -13.04
CA GLY A 71 -25.14 -5.70 -13.45
C GLY A 71 -23.90 -5.15 -12.73
N CYS A 72 -23.93 -3.88 -12.29
CA CYS A 72 -22.88 -3.28 -11.45
C CYS A 72 -22.90 -3.74 -9.98
N ASN A 73 -23.77 -4.69 -9.62
CA ASN A 73 -24.01 -5.22 -8.26
C ASN A 73 -24.64 -4.23 -7.26
N ARG A 74 -24.98 -3.01 -7.68
CA ARG A 74 -25.73 -2.05 -6.85
C ARG A 74 -27.24 -2.24 -7.01
N LEU A 75 -27.98 -1.88 -5.97
CA LEU A 75 -29.46 -1.94 -5.99
C LEU A 75 -30.03 -0.75 -6.77
N ARG A 76 -31.25 -0.87 -7.31
CA ARG A 76 -31.93 0.23 -8.05
C ARG A 76 -31.99 1.52 -7.23
N ARG A 77 -32.23 1.41 -5.92
CA ARG A 77 -32.25 2.56 -4.98
C ARG A 77 -30.91 3.28 -4.81
N GLU A 78 -29.80 2.64 -5.14
CA GLU A 78 -28.43 3.19 -5.05
C GLU A 78 -27.97 3.82 -6.36
N HIS A 79 -28.78 3.71 -7.42
CA HIS A 79 -28.57 4.46 -8.65
C HIS A 79 -29.27 5.80 -8.55
N SER A 80 -28.74 6.78 -9.29
CA SER A 80 -29.45 8.03 -9.52
C SER A 80 -30.75 7.76 -10.29
N TRP A 81 -31.70 8.70 -10.24
CA TRP A 81 -32.98 8.56 -10.92
C TRP A 81 -32.84 8.69 -12.45
N ASP A 82 -31.83 9.43 -12.93
CA ASP A 82 -31.54 9.75 -14.34
C ASP A 82 -30.78 8.65 -15.11
N VAL A 83 -30.54 7.48 -14.49
CA VAL A 83 -29.86 6.37 -15.18
C VAL A 83 -30.74 5.78 -16.28
N PHE A 84 -30.15 5.46 -17.42
CA PHE A 84 -30.86 4.80 -18.52
C PHE A 84 -31.29 3.38 -18.10
N GLU A 85 -32.49 2.96 -18.50
CA GLU A 85 -32.94 1.58 -18.27
C GLU A 85 -32.58 0.72 -19.48
N GLY A 86 -31.61 -0.18 -19.32
CA GLY A 86 -31.26 -1.17 -20.32
C GLY A 86 -32.02 -2.47 -20.09
N LYS A 87 -32.78 -2.91 -21.08
CA LYS A 87 -33.44 -4.23 -21.10
C LYS A 87 -32.68 -5.16 -22.04
N ASP A 88 -32.53 -6.42 -21.65
CA ASP A 88 -31.92 -7.49 -22.46
C ASP A 88 -30.48 -7.22 -22.94
N LEU A 89 -29.76 -6.32 -22.27
CA LEU A 89 -28.34 -6.04 -22.52
C LEU A 89 -27.45 -6.77 -21.51
N GLN A 90 -26.24 -7.12 -21.94
CA GLN A 90 -25.20 -7.56 -21.01
C GLN A 90 -24.50 -6.34 -20.42
N TRP A 91 -24.49 -6.22 -19.09
CA TRP A 91 -23.82 -5.10 -18.43
C TRP A 91 -22.29 -5.19 -18.61
N ASN A 92 -21.72 -4.12 -19.12
CA ASN A 92 -20.29 -3.92 -19.34
C ASN A 92 -19.80 -2.65 -18.63
N ARG A 93 -18.73 -2.77 -17.83
CA ARG A 93 -18.15 -1.65 -17.08
C ARG A 93 -17.69 -0.48 -17.96
N ASN A 94 -17.11 -0.75 -19.12
CA ASN A 94 -16.54 0.29 -19.97
C ASN A 94 -17.62 1.13 -20.66
N GLU A 95 -18.77 0.53 -20.98
CA GLU A 95 -19.87 1.17 -21.70
C GLU A 95 -20.91 1.77 -20.75
N HIS A 96 -21.16 1.11 -19.61
CA HIS A 96 -22.26 1.45 -18.70
C HIS A 96 -21.78 2.19 -17.43
N THR A 97 -20.54 2.69 -17.42
CA THR A 97 -20.04 3.59 -16.37
C THR A 97 -19.38 4.84 -16.95
N ARG A 98 -19.54 5.97 -16.27
CA ARG A 98 -18.89 7.24 -16.62
C ARG A 98 -18.16 7.86 -15.44
N SER A 99 -17.14 8.66 -15.74
CA SER A 99 -16.54 9.54 -14.73
C SER A 99 -17.48 10.74 -14.48
N ALA A 100 -17.63 11.12 -13.23
CA ALA A 100 -18.50 12.20 -12.77
C ALA A 100 -17.80 13.09 -11.73
N CYS A 101 -18.34 14.28 -11.47
CA CYS A 101 -17.82 15.17 -10.43
C CYS A 101 -17.80 14.45 -9.07
N ASN A 102 -16.71 14.67 -8.32
CA ASN A 102 -16.55 14.09 -7.00
C ASN A 102 -17.63 14.56 -6.02
N ASN A 103 -18.00 13.70 -5.09
CA ASN A 103 -18.96 14.04 -4.05
C ASN A 103 -18.61 13.42 -2.70
N ALA A 104 -17.42 12.82 -2.56
CA ALA A 104 -17.02 12.10 -1.36
C ALA A 104 -15.54 12.34 -1.09
N TYR A 105 -15.26 13.32 -0.24
CA TYR A 105 -13.93 13.69 0.22
C TYR A 105 -14.01 14.52 1.51
N GLY A 106 -12.89 14.66 2.20
CA GLY A 106 -12.77 15.45 3.41
C GLY A 106 -12.26 14.60 4.57
N TYR A 107 -12.91 14.71 5.73
CA TYR A 107 -12.53 14.00 6.94
C TYR A 107 -13.53 12.90 7.30
N MET A 108 -13.00 11.74 7.68
CA MET A 108 -13.81 10.63 8.19
C MET A 108 -14.54 11.06 9.47
N PRO A 109 -15.86 10.83 9.60
CA PRO A 109 -16.65 11.36 10.72
C PRO A 109 -16.14 10.98 12.12
N ASN A 110 -15.59 9.79 12.29
CA ASN A 110 -15.20 9.27 13.61
C ASN A 110 -13.70 9.41 13.91
N THR A 111 -12.85 9.28 12.89
CA THR A 111 -11.39 9.20 13.08
C THR A 111 -10.67 10.49 12.69
N ARG A 112 -11.37 11.40 12.00
CA ARG A 112 -10.80 12.58 11.33
C ARG A 112 -9.65 12.22 10.37
N ALA A 113 -9.61 10.98 9.88
CA ALA A 113 -8.71 10.60 8.81
C ALA A 113 -9.10 11.32 7.52
N HIS A 114 -8.12 11.80 6.75
CA HIS A 114 -8.42 12.35 5.43
C HIS A 114 -8.89 11.25 4.49
N TYR A 115 -9.85 11.56 3.63
CA TYR A 115 -10.28 10.63 2.61
C TYR A 115 -10.67 11.30 1.31
N ILE A 116 -10.54 10.55 0.23
CA ILE A 116 -11.05 10.92 -1.08
C ILE A 116 -11.53 9.69 -1.83
N ARG A 117 -12.72 9.78 -2.41
CA ARG A 117 -13.18 8.86 -3.44
C ARG A 117 -12.57 9.28 -4.77
N CYS A 118 -12.02 8.35 -5.54
CA CYS A 118 -11.45 8.68 -6.84
C CYS A 118 -11.74 7.57 -7.86
N ASP A 119 -11.98 7.95 -9.11
CA ASP A 119 -12.08 7.01 -10.22
C ASP A 119 -10.76 6.26 -10.32
N ILE A 120 -10.81 4.93 -10.42
CA ILE A 120 -9.63 4.08 -10.61
C ILE A 120 -8.85 4.40 -11.90
N LYS A 121 -9.44 5.11 -12.87
CA LYS A 121 -8.71 5.63 -14.04
C LYS A 121 -7.92 6.92 -13.77
N THR A 122 -8.05 7.53 -12.60
CA THR A 122 -7.29 8.73 -12.22
C THR A 122 -5.80 8.39 -12.19
N HIS A 123 -4.95 9.18 -12.85
CA HIS A 123 -3.51 8.90 -12.86
C HIS A 123 -2.92 8.98 -11.43
N PRO A 124 -2.12 8.00 -10.96
CA PRO A 124 -1.66 7.96 -9.57
C PRO A 124 -0.81 9.17 -9.15
N SER A 125 -0.12 9.83 -10.09
CA SER A 125 0.62 11.07 -9.84
C SER A 125 -0.26 12.22 -9.31
N ILE A 126 -1.55 12.25 -9.68
CA ILE A 126 -2.52 13.23 -9.17
C ILE A 126 -2.79 12.97 -7.68
N LEU A 127 -2.87 11.71 -7.26
CA LEU A 127 -3.04 11.36 -5.85
C LEU A 127 -1.75 11.61 -5.07
N ALA A 128 -0.57 11.36 -5.65
CA ALA A 128 0.70 11.77 -5.03
C ALA A 128 0.72 13.29 -4.80
N LYS A 129 0.34 14.09 -5.81
CA LYS A 129 0.19 15.54 -5.67
C LYS A 129 -0.81 15.93 -4.58
N LEU A 130 -1.94 15.24 -4.47
CA LEU A 130 -2.91 15.46 -3.38
C LEU A 130 -2.24 15.27 -2.00
N MET A 131 -1.50 14.18 -1.80
CA MET A 131 -0.83 13.88 -0.53
C MET A 131 0.10 15.01 -0.09
N PHE A 132 0.96 15.48 -1.00
CA PHE A 132 2.00 16.45 -0.64
C PHE A 132 1.55 17.91 -0.73
N ASP A 133 0.78 18.27 -1.76
CA ASP A 133 0.46 19.67 -2.03
C ASP A 133 -0.84 20.11 -1.35
N VAL A 134 -1.81 19.22 -1.17
CA VAL A 134 -3.11 19.55 -0.57
C VAL A 134 -3.14 19.08 0.87
N TRP A 135 -2.93 17.78 1.12
CA TRP A 135 -2.97 17.22 2.48
C TRP A 135 -1.74 17.60 3.32
N LYS A 136 -0.70 18.15 2.68
CA LYS A 136 0.55 18.58 3.33
C LYS A 136 1.18 17.48 4.18
N VAL A 137 1.07 16.23 3.73
CA VAL A 137 1.67 15.09 4.42
C VAL A 137 3.19 15.25 4.42
N LYS A 138 3.82 15.04 5.58
CA LYS A 138 5.27 15.09 5.74
C LYS A 138 5.93 14.09 4.79
N GLU A 139 7.00 14.53 4.14
CA GLU A 139 7.78 13.68 3.24
C GLU A 139 8.43 12.52 4.01
N PRO A 140 8.17 11.25 3.63
CA PRO A 140 8.75 10.10 4.30
C PRO A 140 10.18 9.84 3.84
N GLN A 141 10.97 9.16 4.67
CA GLN A 141 12.25 8.60 4.22
C GLN A 141 12.14 7.12 3.83
N LEU A 142 10.99 6.50 4.05
CA LEU A 142 10.65 5.14 3.65
C LEU A 142 9.14 4.98 3.42
N ILE A 143 8.74 4.27 2.37
CA ILE A 143 7.36 3.82 2.19
C ILE A 143 7.30 2.30 2.36
N MET A 144 6.58 1.83 3.38
CA MET A 144 6.37 0.41 3.66
C MET A 144 4.99 -0.02 3.20
N CYS A 145 4.92 -0.93 2.25
CA CYS A 145 3.67 -1.53 1.78
C CYS A 145 3.43 -2.84 2.51
N ILE A 146 2.45 -2.90 3.41
CA ILE A 146 2.10 -4.13 4.13
C ILE A 146 0.95 -4.82 3.40
N ILE A 147 1.23 -6.00 2.86
CA ILE A 147 0.27 -6.84 2.14
C ILE A 147 0.18 -8.22 2.81
N GLY A 148 -0.95 -8.90 2.64
CA GLY A 148 -1.12 -10.19 3.31
C GLY A 148 -2.54 -10.74 3.30
N GLY A 149 -2.80 -11.64 4.26
CA GLY A 149 -4.09 -12.27 4.45
C GLY A 149 -5.22 -11.26 4.64
N ALA A 150 -6.23 -11.29 3.76
CA ALA A 150 -7.41 -10.43 3.83
C ALA A 150 -8.53 -10.99 4.74
N LYS A 151 -8.43 -12.27 5.12
CA LYS A 151 -9.32 -12.92 6.09
C LYS A 151 -8.66 -12.92 7.47
N TYR A 152 -9.45 -13.14 8.52
CA TYR A 152 -8.89 -13.37 9.85
C TYR A 152 -7.96 -14.59 9.85
N PHE A 153 -6.79 -14.43 10.46
CA PHE A 153 -5.82 -15.46 10.76
C PHE A 153 -5.16 -15.12 12.10
N LYS A 154 -4.54 -16.11 12.75
CA LYS A 154 -3.83 -15.93 14.02
C LYS A 154 -2.35 -16.24 13.79
N LEU A 155 -1.49 -15.31 14.18
CA LEU A 155 -0.04 -15.55 14.21
C LEU A 155 0.36 -16.23 15.51
N ASN A 156 1.56 -16.82 15.52
CA ASN A 156 2.21 -17.15 16.78
C ASN A 156 2.40 -15.86 17.60
N GLU A 157 2.12 -15.89 18.90
CA GLU A 157 2.15 -14.68 19.75
C GLU A 157 3.50 -13.96 19.76
N ARG A 158 4.62 -14.71 19.70
CA ARG A 158 5.95 -14.10 19.61
C ARG A 158 6.14 -13.43 18.25
N LEU A 159 5.70 -14.07 17.17
CA LEU A 159 5.79 -13.52 15.82
C LEU A 159 4.93 -12.27 15.67
N GLU A 160 3.72 -12.29 16.22
CA GLU A 160 2.81 -11.15 16.22
C GLU A 160 3.42 -9.94 16.92
N ARG A 161 3.98 -10.14 18.12
CA ARG A 161 4.66 -9.07 18.87
C ARG A 161 5.87 -8.50 18.14
N GLU A 162 6.75 -9.35 17.62
CA GLU A 162 7.93 -8.88 16.87
C GLU A 162 7.54 -8.19 15.57
N PHE A 163 6.49 -8.69 14.88
CA PHE A 163 5.93 -8.04 13.71
C PHE A 163 5.39 -6.63 14.03
N MET A 164 4.48 -6.53 15.00
CA MET A 164 3.88 -5.26 15.42
C MET A 164 4.93 -4.26 15.90
N LYS A 165 5.91 -4.72 16.68
CA LYS A 165 7.02 -3.89 17.15
C LYS A 165 7.89 -3.42 15.99
N GLY A 166 8.32 -4.33 15.12
CA GLY A 166 9.23 -4.03 14.01
C GLY A 166 8.67 -3.03 13.01
N ILE A 167 7.39 -3.16 12.61
CA ILE A 167 6.78 -2.20 11.67
C ILE A 167 6.66 -0.80 12.28
N ILE A 168 6.41 -0.69 13.59
CA ILE A 168 6.33 0.59 14.28
C ILE A 168 7.73 1.20 14.42
N GLN A 169 8.74 0.41 14.81
CA GLN A 169 10.12 0.91 14.91
C GLN A 169 10.66 1.36 13.55
N ALA A 170 10.45 0.60 12.49
CA ALA A 170 10.84 1.01 11.13
C ALA A 170 10.16 2.32 10.71
N ALA A 171 8.85 2.47 10.98
CA ALA A 171 8.11 3.69 10.66
C ALA A 171 8.64 4.90 11.44
N LEU A 172 8.99 4.75 12.72
CA LEU A 172 9.52 5.85 13.53
C LEU A 172 10.94 6.23 13.13
N ARG A 173 11.81 5.23 12.92
CA ARG A 173 13.21 5.41 12.54
C ARG A 173 13.37 6.13 11.19
N ALA A 174 12.46 5.87 10.25
CA ALA A 174 12.53 6.41 8.89
C ALA A 174 11.48 7.50 8.58
N ASP A 175 10.77 8.03 9.58
CA ASP A 175 9.61 8.92 9.37
C ASP A 175 8.66 8.34 8.29
N GLY A 176 8.46 7.03 8.32
CA GLY A 176 7.96 6.25 7.20
C GLY A 176 6.44 6.27 7.04
N TRP A 177 5.98 6.01 5.82
CA TRP A 177 4.57 5.76 5.54
C TRP A 177 4.28 4.27 5.61
N ILE A 178 3.15 3.90 6.22
CA ILE A 178 2.59 2.55 6.17
C ILE A 178 1.44 2.55 5.17
N VAL A 179 1.55 1.79 4.08
CA VAL A 179 0.53 1.68 3.04
C VAL A 179 -0.08 0.28 3.07
N THR A 180 -1.41 0.20 3.13
CA THR A 180 -2.16 -1.06 3.21
C THR A 180 -3.41 -1.01 2.32
N THR A 181 -4.22 -2.08 2.35
CA THR A 181 -5.57 -2.07 1.71
C THR A 181 -6.60 -1.24 2.48
N GLY A 182 -6.34 -0.87 3.73
CA GLY A 182 -7.18 0.00 4.57
C GLY A 182 -8.45 -0.63 5.15
N PHE A 183 -8.75 -1.89 4.86
CA PHE A 183 -9.89 -2.59 5.47
C PHE A 183 -9.50 -3.23 6.80
N LYS A 184 -10.37 -3.14 7.81
CA LYS A 184 -10.19 -3.73 9.15
C LYS A 184 -10.37 -5.25 9.13
N THR A 185 -9.48 -5.96 8.44
CA THR A 185 -9.48 -7.42 8.37
C THR A 185 -8.08 -7.98 8.16
N GLY A 186 -7.79 -9.13 8.77
CA GLY A 186 -6.53 -9.84 8.56
C GLY A 186 -5.31 -9.01 8.97
N VAL A 187 -4.27 -8.95 8.12
CA VAL A 187 -3.00 -8.27 8.48
C VAL A 187 -3.20 -6.79 8.80
N VAL A 188 -4.14 -6.11 8.15
CA VAL A 188 -4.36 -4.67 8.36
C VAL A 188 -4.93 -4.38 9.74
N GLN A 189 -5.66 -5.33 10.32
CA GLN A 189 -6.12 -5.22 11.71
C GLN A 189 -4.93 -5.23 12.68
N LEU A 190 -3.96 -6.14 12.50
CA LEU A 190 -2.74 -6.19 13.31
C LEU A 190 -1.92 -4.89 13.19
N VAL A 191 -1.84 -4.33 11.98
CA VAL A 191 -1.19 -3.03 11.74
C VAL A 191 -1.93 -1.91 12.49
N GLY A 192 -3.26 -1.90 12.44
CA GLY A 192 -4.08 -0.92 13.16
C GLY A 192 -3.91 -1.02 14.68
N GLU A 193 -3.87 -2.24 15.22
CA GLU A 193 -3.61 -2.52 16.62
C GLU A 193 -2.20 -2.04 17.03
N ALA A 194 -1.17 -2.30 16.22
CA ALA A 194 0.20 -1.83 16.51
C ALA A 194 0.30 -0.30 16.57
N ILE A 195 -0.36 0.39 15.65
CA ILE A 195 -0.43 1.86 15.63
C ILE A 195 -1.20 2.37 16.86
N HIS A 196 -2.30 1.71 17.22
CA HIS A 196 -3.10 2.06 18.38
C HIS A 196 -2.29 1.96 19.68
N ASP A 197 -1.67 0.81 19.92
CA ASP A 197 -0.89 0.54 21.13
C ASP A 197 0.24 1.55 21.28
N HIS A 198 0.97 1.82 20.18
CA HIS A 198 2.02 2.83 20.19
C HIS A 198 1.48 4.23 20.49
N LYS A 199 0.33 4.60 19.94
CA LYS A 199 -0.30 5.90 20.18
C LYS A 199 -0.79 6.06 21.62
N VAL A 200 -1.28 4.97 22.24
CA VAL A 200 -1.67 4.97 23.66
C VAL A 200 -0.45 5.24 24.55
N THR A 201 0.68 4.60 24.28
CA THR A 201 1.93 4.81 25.03
C THR A 201 2.61 6.15 24.68
N HIS A 202 2.53 6.59 23.43
CA HIS A 202 3.19 7.79 22.92
C HIS A 202 2.20 8.73 22.20
N PRO A 203 1.31 9.45 22.91
CA PRO A 203 0.23 10.24 22.31
C PRO A 203 0.69 11.37 21.38
N ARG A 204 1.95 11.81 21.50
CA ARG A 204 2.56 12.83 20.64
C ARG A 204 3.23 12.26 19.39
N SER A 205 3.39 10.94 19.33
CA SER A 205 3.93 10.26 18.15
C SER A 205 2.87 10.18 17.08
N TYR A 206 3.26 10.45 15.84
CA TYR A 206 2.37 10.39 14.69
C TYR A 206 2.95 9.47 13.63
N ILE A 207 2.18 8.46 13.24
CA ILE A 207 2.55 7.50 12.19
C ILE A 207 1.59 7.70 11.03
N THR A 208 2.12 7.92 9.83
CA THR A 208 1.30 8.09 8.63
C THR A 208 0.90 6.72 8.09
N ALA A 209 -0.37 6.36 8.26
CA ALA A 209 -0.95 5.13 7.70
C ALA A 209 -1.99 5.46 6.61
N ILE A 210 -1.81 4.86 5.43
CA ILE A 210 -2.58 5.12 4.22
C ILE A 210 -3.30 3.84 3.78
N GLY A 211 -4.63 3.91 3.65
CA GLY A 211 -5.46 2.83 3.12
C GLY A 211 -5.81 3.06 1.64
N CYS A 212 -5.33 2.18 0.75
CA CYS A 212 -5.78 2.13 -0.65
C CYS A 212 -6.94 1.13 -0.77
N SER A 213 -8.17 1.61 -0.64
CA SER A 213 -9.35 0.77 -0.45
C SER A 213 -10.33 0.84 -1.61
N LYS A 214 -11.14 -0.21 -1.78
CA LYS A 214 -12.20 -0.26 -2.80
C LYS A 214 -13.44 0.48 -2.30
N TRP A 215 -13.80 1.61 -2.92
CA TRP A 215 -15.04 2.33 -2.62
C TRP A 215 -16.29 1.43 -2.65
N GLY A 216 -16.36 0.51 -3.62
CA GLY A 216 -17.48 -0.41 -3.75
C GLY A 216 -17.59 -1.44 -2.63
N ALA A 217 -16.54 -1.67 -1.85
CA ALA A 217 -16.54 -2.58 -0.70
C ALA A 217 -16.58 -1.83 0.66
N THR A 218 -16.44 -0.51 0.67
CA THR A 218 -16.51 0.30 1.90
C THR A 218 -17.91 0.29 2.50
N LYS A 219 -18.02 -0.16 3.74
CA LYS A 219 -19.27 -0.09 4.54
C LYS A 219 -19.62 1.36 4.88
N ASN A 220 -20.90 1.65 5.07
CA ASN A 220 -21.40 2.97 5.46
C ASN A 220 -20.98 4.12 4.54
N ARG A 221 -20.63 3.83 3.27
CA ARG A 221 -20.21 4.81 2.26
C ARG A 221 -21.20 5.96 2.03
N ALA A 222 -22.49 5.75 2.34
CA ALA A 222 -23.51 6.80 2.26
C ALA A 222 -23.21 7.97 3.20
N LEU A 223 -22.58 7.71 4.36
CA LEU A 223 -22.14 8.74 5.31
C LEU A 223 -20.94 9.54 4.81
N LEU A 224 -20.22 9.02 3.81
CA LEU A 224 -19.04 9.65 3.21
C LEU A 224 -19.39 10.48 1.97
N ILE A 225 -20.66 10.51 1.56
CA ILE A 225 -21.10 11.35 0.46
C ILE A 225 -21.51 12.70 1.05
N SER A 226 -20.82 13.77 0.63
CA SER A 226 -21.12 15.13 1.06
C SER A 226 -22.51 15.56 0.56
N SER A 227 -23.34 16.04 1.49
CA SER A 227 -24.65 16.64 1.19
C SER A 227 -24.54 18.06 0.61
N LYS A 228 -23.38 18.71 0.68
CA LYS A 228 -23.20 20.12 0.28
C LYS A 228 -22.99 20.32 -1.23
N ILE A 229 -22.59 19.28 -1.97
CA ILE A 229 -22.32 19.35 -3.42
C ILE A 229 -23.54 18.88 -4.23
N SER A 230 -24.54 18.28 -3.58
CA SER A 230 -25.88 18.14 -4.16
C SER A 230 -26.58 19.49 -4.10
N THR A 231 -26.49 20.27 -5.17
CA THR A 231 -27.35 21.43 -5.42
C THR A 231 -28.83 21.05 -5.59
N ASP A 232 -29.17 19.76 -5.57
CA ASP A 232 -30.54 19.30 -5.48
C ASP A 232 -30.93 19.14 -4.02
N SER A 233 -31.60 20.17 -3.51
CA SER A 233 -32.44 20.12 -2.32
C SER A 233 -33.48 19.02 -2.50
N THR A 234 -33.19 17.82 -2.00
CA THR A 234 -34.15 16.81 -1.46
C THR A 234 -33.43 15.47 -1.27
N GLN A 235 -32.70 15.35 -0.16
CA GLN A 235 -32.45 14.01 0.36
C GLN A 235 -32.31 14.04 1.88
N ASP A 236 -33.41 14.39 2.56
CA ASP A 236 -33.71 13.73 3.82
C ASP A 236 -33.90 12.25 3.50
N ARG A 237 -32.83 11.48 3.67
CA ARG A 237 -32.89 10.03 3.59
C ARG A 237 -32.32 9.45 4.87
N MET A 238 -33.26 9.09 5.74
CA MET A 238 -33.16 7.99 6.71
C MET A 238 -31.91 7.14 6.47
N ILE A 239 -30.91 7.34 7.31
CA ILE A 239 -29.81 6.40 7.50
C ILE A 239 -30.44 5.20 8.20
N SER A 240 -31.12 4.35 7.43
CA SER A 240 -31.40 3.01 7.90
C SER A 240 -30.05 2.32 7.95
N THR A 241 -29.56 2.07 9.16
CA THR A 241 -28.53 1.07 9.45
C THR A 241 -29.04 -0.29 8.97
N SER A 242 -29.06 -0.50 7.66
CA SER A 242 -29.43 -1.77 7.07
C SER A 242 -28.37 -2.79 7.43
N LYS A 243 -28.79 -4.04 7.69
CA LYS A 243 -27.89 -5.20 7.81
C LYS A 243 -26.73 -5.09 6.82
N SER A 244 -25.50 -5.22 7.32
CA SER A 244 -24.28 -5.21 6.51
C SER A 244 -24.49 -6.08 5.28
N MET A 245 -24.48 -5.46 4.09
CA MET A 245 -24.65 -6.21 2.85
C MET A 245 -23.42 -7.11 2.65
N LYS A 246 -23.63 -8.30 2.09
CA LYS A 246 -22.55 -9.26 1.81
C LYS A 246 -21.46 -8.58 0.98
N GLY A 247 -20.21 -8.64 1.45
CA GLY A 247 -19.03 -8.07 0.77
C GLY A 247 -18.62 -6.66 1.20
N GLN A 248 -19.34 -6.00 2.12
CA GLN A 248 -18.86 -4.76 2.73
C GLN A 248 -17.83 -5.03 3.82
N GLN A 249 -16.84 -4.14 3.92
CA GLN A 249 -15.77 -4.16 4.91
C GLN A 249 -15.67 -2.80 5.59
N ASP A 250 -15.42 -2.84 6.90
CA ASP A 250 -15.12 -1.64 7.69
C ASP A 250 -13.71 -1.15 7.35
N LEU A 251 -13.53 0.17 7.34
CA LEU A 251 -12.19 0.78 7.21
C LEU A 251 -11.48 0.74 8.57
N GLU A 252 -10.16 0.59 8.56
CA GLU A 252 -9.36 0.52 9.80
C GLU A 252 -9.28 1.89 10.50
N PRO A 253 -9.83 2.06 11.71
CA PRO A 253 -9.93 3.36 12.35
C PRO A 253 -8.60 4.02 12.72
N ASN A 254 -7.51 3.24 12.84
CA ASN A 254 -6.19 3.77 13.19
C ASN A 254 -5.40 4.29 11.96
N HIS A 255 -5.96 4.20 10.75
CA HIS A 255 -5.36 4.80 9.56
C HIS A 255 -5.63 6.31 9.49
N THR A 256 -4.65 7.04 8.98
CA THR A 256 -4.68 8.51 8.91
C THR A 256 -5.25 9.04 7.60
N HIS A 257 -5.13 8.28 6.50
CA HIS A 257 -5.52 8.69 5.17
C HIS A 257 -6.15 7.54 4.39
N PHE A 258 -7.15 7.83 3.55
CA PHE A 258 -7.82 6.85 2.70
C PHE A 258 -7.96 7.32 1.25
N LEU A 259 -7.44 6.49 0.33
CA LEU A 259 -7.67 6.59 -1.10
C LEU A 259 -8.73 5.55 -1.48
N LEU A 260 -9.98 5.99 -1.67
CA LEU A 260 -11.11 5.12 -1.96
C LEU A 260 -11.30 5.01 -3.48
N LEU A 261 -10.67 4.01 -4.08
CA LEU A 261 -10.65 3.76 -5.52
C LEU A 261 -12.01 3.22 -5.97
N ASP A 262 -12.62 3.85 -6.97
CA ASP A 262 -13.98 3.61 -7.43
C ASP A 262 -14.00 3.23 -8.91
N ASP A 263 -14.59 2.09 -9.20
CA ASP A 263 -14.70 1.54 -10.55
C ASP A 263 -16.14 1.58 -11.09
N GLY A 264 -17.08 2.11 -10.31
CA GLY A 264 -18.51 2.18 -10.63
C GLY A 264 -19.32 0.97 -10.19
N THR A 265 -18.70 -0.12 -9.71
CA THR A 265 -19.36 -1.36 -9.29
C THR A 265 -19.48 -1.47 -7.77
N TYR A 266 -20.00 -2.60 -7.29
CA TYR A 266 -20.12 -2.97 -5.88
C TYR A 266 -19.31 -4.24 -5.58
N TYR A 267 -18.41 -4.12 -4.58
CA TYR A 267 -17.45 -5.07 -3.99
C TYR A 267 -16.59 -6.00 -4.88
N GLY A 268 -16.88 -6.15 -6.17
CA GLY A 268 -16.38 -7.27 -6.99
C GLY A 268 -15.24 -6.98 -7.96
N TYR A 269 -14.53 -5.86 -7.81
CA TYR A 269 -13.48 -5.46 -8.75
C TYR A 269 -12.09 -5.54 -8.12
N ASP A 270 -11.08 -5.71 -8.97
CA ASP A 270 -9.68 -5.56 -8.61
C ASP A 270 -9.22 -4.11 -8.83
N ILE A 271 -8.39 -3.62 -7.92
CA ILE A 271 -7.69 -2.32 -8.08
C ILE A 271 -6.40 -2.48 -8.90
N GLY A 272 -6.05 -3.71 -9.28
CA GLY A 272 -4.95 -4.00 -10.18
C GLY A 272 -3.59 -3.72 -9.56
N ASP A 273 -2.80 -2.88 -10.21
CA ASP A 273 -1.48 -2.41 -9.74
C ASP A 273 -1.53 -0.97 -9.23
N TYR A 274 -2.73 -0.42 -8.99
CA TYR A 274 -2.89 0.99 -8.66
C TYR A 274 -2.12 1.40 -7.40
N ARG A 275 -2.11 0.56 -6.35
CA ARG A 275 -1.31 0.80 -5.14
C ARG A 275 0.17 0.91 -5.49
N THR A 276 0.72 -0.04 -6.24
CA THR A 276 2.13 -0.08 -6.66
C THR A 276 2.49 1.17 -7.45
N LYS A 277 1.67 1.55 -8.44
CA LYS A 277 1.87 2.79 -9.20
C LYS A 277 1.78 4.04 -8.33
N PHE A 278 0.82 4.11 -7.41
CA PHE A 278 0.68 5.23 -6.48
C PHE A 278 1.92 5.39 -5.59
N VAL A 279 2.44 4.32 -5.00
CA VAL A 279 3.61 4.42 -4.14
C VAL A 279 4.86 4.78 -4.94
N LEU A 280 5.01 4.33 -6.18
CA LEU A 280 6.12 4.74 -7.06
C LEU A 280 6.04 6.21 -7.48
N GLU A 281 4.85 6.74 -7.74
CA GLU A 281 4.65 8.16 -8.01
C GLU A 281 4.93 9.01 -6.75
N ALA A 282 4.43 8.57 -5.60
CA ALA A 282 4.70 9.23 -4.32
C ALA A 282 6.19 9.19 -3.97
N SER A 283 6.86 8.07 -4.26
CA SER A 283 8.28 7.87 -3.99
C SER A 283 9.19 8.68 -4.88
N ARG A 284 8.70 9.24 -6.00
CA ARG A 284 9.46 10.06 -6.94
C ARG A 284 9.05 11.53 -6.91
N TYR A 285 8.09 11.91 -6.07
CA TYR A 285 7.43 13.21 -6.14
C TYR A 285 8.38 14.39 -5.83
N LYS A 286 9.16 14.29 -4.76
CA LYS A 286 10.14 15.33 -4.35
C LYS A 286 11.58 14.81 -4.38
N LYS A 287 11.78 13.64 -3.77
CA LYS A 287 13.03 12.90 -3.71
C LYS A 287 12.75 11.45 -4.05
N ASN A 288 13.79 10.67 -4.35
CA ASN A 288 13.67 9.25 -4.63
C ASN A 288 13.62 8.44 -3.32
N VAL A 289 12.45 8.40 -2.69
CA VAL A 289 12.21 7.68 -1.44
C VAL A 289 12.20 6.17 -1.71
N PRO A 290 12.90 5.33 -0.93
CA PRO A 290 12.82 3.89 -1.10
C PRO A 290 11.44 3.35 -0.70
N VAL A 291 11.03 2.29 -1.40
CA VAL A 291 9.78 1.56 -1.16
C VAL A 291 10.15 0.11 -0.85
N VAL A 292 9.45 -0.50 0.10
CA VAL A 292 9.60 -1.92 0.45
C VAL A 292 8.23 -2.54 0.68
N THR A 293 8.06 -3.79 0.31
CA THR A 293 6.82 -4.55 0.54
C THR A 293 7.04 -5.61 1.61
N ILE A 294 6.20 -5.64 2.63
CA ILE A 294 6.24 -6.60 3.73
C ILE A 294 5.03 -7.54 3.57
N VAL A 295 5.30 -8.84 3.58
CA VAL A 295 4.30 -9.88 3.32
C VAL A 295 4.04 -10.70 4.58
N VAL A 296 2.79 -10.70 5.02
CA VAL A 296 2.31 -11.53 6.14
C VAL A 296 1.22 -12.47 5.65
N GLU A 297 1.44 -13.78 5.80
CA GLU A 297 0.55 -14.81 5.30
C GLU A 297 0.35 -14.70 3.77
N GLY A 298 -0.88 -14.50 3.29
CA GLY A 298 -1.18 -14.18 1.91
C GLY A 298 -2.00 -15.24 1.18
N GLY A 299 -2.87 -14.79 0.29
CA GLY A 299 -3.59 -15.62 -0.68
C GLY A 299 -3.05 -15.47 -2.10
N PRO A 300 -3.75 -15.99 -3.11
CA PRO A 300 -3.37 -15.85 -4.52
C PRO A 300 -3.10 -14.40 -4.96
N ASP A 301 -3.99 -13.47 -4.57
CA ASP A 301 -3.85 -12.05 -4.88
C ASP A 301 -2.58 -11.43 -4.27
N THR A 302 -2.13 -11.96 -3.12
CA THR A 302 -0.88 -11.53 -2.48
C THR A 302 0.31 -11.93 -3.33
N LEU A 303 0.35 -13.16 -3.88
CA LEU A 303 1.42 -13.58 -4.78
C LEU A 303 1.46 -12.75 -6.08
N ALA A 304 0.30 -12.45 -6.66
CA ALA A 304 0.22 -11.55 -7.81
C ALA A 304 0.73 -10.13 -7.48
N THR A 305 0.51 -9.67 -6.25
CA THR A 305 1.03 -8.38 -5.78
C THR A 305 2.54 -8.41 -5.56
N ILE A 306 3.08 -9.51 -5.01
CA ILE A 306 4.53 -9.73 -4.86
C ILE A 306 5.22 -9.67 -6.22
N TYR A 307 4.67 -10.39 -7.21
CA TYR A 307 5.19 -10.36 -8.59
C TYR A 307 5.24 -8.93 -9.14
N LYS A 308 4.13 -8.17 -9.01
CA LYS A 308 4.05 -6.77 -9.46
C LYS A 308 5.05 -5.85 -8.77
N ASP A 309 5.26 -6.01 -7.46
CA ASP A 309 6.19 -5.17 -6.72
C ASP A 309 7.64 -5.49 -7.12
N LEU A 310 8.00 -6.77 -7.20
CA LEU A 310 9.34 -7.20 -7.62
C LEU A 310 9.66 -6.81 -9.07
N SER A 311 8.69 -6.91 -9.99
CA SER A 311 8.88 -6.48 -11.39
C SER A 311 9.06 -4.97 -11.54
N ASN A 312 8.58 -4.19 -10.56
CA ASN A 312 8.86 -2.75 -10.47
C ASN A 312 10.12 -2.42 -9.64
N GLY A 313 10.91 -3.42 -9.26
CA GLY A 313 12.15 -3.24 -8.49
C GLY A 313 11.93 -2.90 -7.01
N ILE A 314 10.73 -3.13 -6.47
CA ILE A 314 10.43 -2.95 -5.05
C ILE A 314 10.86 -4.21 -4.29
N PRO A 315 11.81 -4.13 -3.34
CA PRO A 315 12.20 -5.26 -2.51
C PRO A 315 11.06 -5.77 -1.64
N VAL A 316 11.09 -7.07 -1.35
CA VAL A 316 10.06 -7.78 -0.58
C VAL A 316 10.67 -8.42 0.67
N VAL A 317 10.04 -8.22 1.82
CA VAL A 317 10.35 -8.92 3.07
C VAL A 317 9.24 -9.93 3.36
N LEU A 318 9.58 -11.21 3.38
CA LEU A 318 8.66 -12.29 3.75
C LEU A 318 8.76 -12.56 5.25
N ILE A 319 7.61 -12.54 5.95
CA ILE A 319 7.55 -12.94 7.35
C ILE A 319 7.39 -14.46 7.41
N ASN A 320 8.48 -15.18 7.66
CA ASN A 320 8.46 -16.64 7.82
C ASN A 320 7.69 -17.03 9.09
N GLY A 321 6.98 -18.16 9.04
CA GLY A 321 6.08 -18.59 10.11
C GLY A 321 4.71 -17.91 10.11
N SER A 322 4.45 -16.94 9.23
CA SER A 322 3.14 -16.28 9.14
C SER A 322 2.07 -17.06 8.35
N GLY A 323 2.48 -18.04 7.55
CA GLY A 323 1.60 -18.99 6.86
C GLY A 323 1.45 -18.75 5.35
N ARG A 324 0.67 -19.64 4.71
CA ARG A 324 0.27 -19.61 3.29
C ARG A 324 1.38 -19.17 2.32
N VAL A 325 1.16 -18.12 1.52
CA VAL A 325 2.10 -17.67 0.46
C VAL A 325 3.45 -17.30 1.04
N SER A 326 3.49 -16.56 2.15
CA SER A 326 4.75 -16.16 2.80
C SER A 326 5.61 -17.38 3.16
N ASN A 327 5.04 -18.38 3.83
CA ASN A 327 5.78 -19.60 4.19
C ASN A 327 6.13 -20.45 2.97
N LEU A 328 5.22 -20.57 2.00
CA LEU A 328 5.48 -21.35 0.79
C LEU A 328 6.68 -20.78 0.04
N LEU A 329 6.68 -19.47 -0.24
CA LEU A 329 7.81 -18.81 -0.89
C LEU A 329 9.08 -18.91 -0.04
N ALA A 330 9.03 -18.61 1.26
CA ALA A 330 10.20 -18.69 2.13
C ALA A 330 10.83 -20.09 2.12
N ASN A 331 10.02 -21.15 2.23
CA ASN A 331 10.49 -22.53 2.22
C ASN A 331 11.20 -22.90 0.91
N PHE A 332 10.61 -22.56 -0.24
CA PHE A 332 11.22 -22.86 -1.53
C PHE A 332 12.43 -21.99 -1.79
N LEU A 333 12.42 -20.73 -1.36
CA LEU A 333 13.59 -19.88 -1.44
C LEU A 333 14.73 -20.53 -0.65
N THR A 334 14.57 -20.87 0.63
CA THR A 334 15.65 -21.51 1.41
C THR A 334 16.12 -22.84 0.80
N ARG A 335 15.21 -23.71 0.34
CA ARG A 335 15.59 -25.01 -0.26
C ARG A 335 16.36 -24.89 -1.57
N THR A 336 16.01 -23.90 -2.40
CA THR A 336 16.61 -23.70 -3.72
C THR A 336 17.92 -22.90 -3.67
N GLU A 337 18.30 -22.38 -2.51
CA GLU A 337 19.54 -21.61 -2.31
C GLU A 337 20.79 -22.40 -2.72
N SER A 338 20.85 -23.68 -2.34
CA SER A 338 21.97 -24.58 -2.65
C SER A 338 22.07 -24.97 -4.13
N MET A 339 20.97 -24.90 -4.88
CA MET A 339 20.97 -25.16 -6.33
C MET A 339 21.65 -24.03 -7.10
N ILE A 340 21.64 -22.83 -6.54
CA ILE A 340 22.20 -21.64 -7.17
C ILE A 340 23.70 -21.54 -6.89
N SER A 341 24.17 -21.86 -5.68
CA SER A 341 25.60 -21.88 -5.36
C SER A 341 26.39 -22.94 -6.14
N ARG A 342 25.73 -24.00 -6.61
CA ARG A 342 26.34 -25.02 -7.49
C ARG A 342 26.47 -24.56 -8.95
N SER A 343 25.57 -23.69 -9.43
CA SER A 343 25.59 -23.20 -10.81
C SER A 343 26.71 -22.22 -11.15
N GLU A 344 27.46 -21.72 -10.16
CA GLU A 344 28.64 -20.86 -10.37
C GLU A 344 29.83 -21.60 -11.02
N LYS A 345 29.78 -22.94 -11.10
CA LYS A 345 30.84 -23.78 -11.68
C LYS A 345 30.52 -24.33 -13.07
N ASP A 346 29.30 -24.11 -13.57
CA ASP A 346 28.86 -24.59 -14.88
C ASP A 346 28.78 -23.43 -15.90
N ASN A 347 29.10 -23.70 -17.16
CA ASN A 347 29.04 -22.74 -18.28
C ASN A 347 27.63 -22.15 -18.54
N ASP A 348 26.60 -22.63 -17.86
CA ASP A 348 25.24 -22.06 -17.83
C ASP A 348 25.11 -20.83 -16.90
N SER A 349 26.17 -20.45 -16.18
CA SER A 349 26.21 -19.31 -15.24
C SER A 349 25.89 -17.95 -15.90
N ILE A 350 26.11 -17.80 -17.21
CA ILE A 350 25.92 -16.52 -17.93
C ILE A 350 24.43 -16.20 -18.17
N TYR A 351 23.55 -17.20 -18.14
CA TYR A 351 22.14 -17.04 -18.55
C TYR A 351 21.19 -16.52 -17.45
N TRP A 352 21.69 -16.22 -16.24
CA TRP A 352 20.83 -15.95 -15.08
C TRP A 352 21.20 -14.69 -14.27
N GLU A 353 22.10 -13.84 -14.79
CA GLU A 353 22.31 -12.50 -14.25
C GLU A 353 21.17 -11.53 -14.63
N GLN A 354 20.48 -11.80 -15.75
CA GLN A 354 19.33 -11.04 -16.20
C GLN A 354 18.02 -11.74 -15.85
N VAL A 355 16.98 -10.95 -15.57
CA VAL A 355 15.63 -11.46 -15.26
C VAL A 355 15.01 -12.07 -16.51
N ILE A 356 14.62 -13.34 -16.44
CA ILE A 356 13.91 -14.03 -17.53
C ILE A 356 12.47 -13.53 -17.59
N ASN A 357 12.01 -13.25 -18.81
CA ASN A 357 10.65 -12.79 -19.04
C ASN A 357 9.66 -13.96 -18.92
N ILE A 358 8.84 -13.94 -17.87
CA ILE A 358 7.82 -14.97 -17.63
C ILE A 358 6.56 -14.80 -18.49
N GLU A 359 6.52 -13.79 -19.37
CA GLU A 359 5.46 -13.64 -20.37
C GLU A 359 5.74 -14.46 -21.64
N GLU A 360 7.01 -14.81 -21.90
CA GLU A 360 7.43 -15.58 -23.08
C GLU A 360 7.31 -17.09 -22.84
N PRO A 361 6.59 -17.85 -23.71
CA PRO A 361 6.36 -19.29 -23.51
C PRO A 361 7.63 -20.13 -23.36
N ASP A 362 8.63 -19.88 -24.21
CA ASP A 362 9.90 -20.63 -24.22
C ASP A 362 10.67 -20.47 -22.91
N ASP A 363 10.62 -19.27 -22.34
CA ASP A 363 11.30 -18.91 -21.11
C ASP A 363 10.62 -19.53 -19.88
N ILE A 364 9.28 -19.63 -19.90
CA ILE A 364 8.52 -20.38 -18.90
C ILE A 364 8.88 -21.87 -18.95
N GLU A 365 9.03 -22.46 -20.14
CA GLU A 365 9.39 -23.86 -20.28
C GLU A 365 10.80 -24.16 -19.74
N LYS A 366 11.76 -23.26 -20.02
CA LYS A 366 13.12 -23.34 -19.44
C LYS A 366 13.09 -23.28 -17.91
N LEU A 367 12.37 -22.32 -17.34
CA LEU A 367 12.21 -22.19 -15.88
C LEU A 367 11.53 -23.41 -15.26
N THR A 368 10.45 -23.89 -15.89
CA THR A 368 9.70 -25.06 -15.44
C THR A 368 10.56 -26.32 -15.47
N THR A 369 11.39 -26.47 -16.50
CA THR A 369 12.33 -27.60 -16.62
C THR A 369 13.39 -27.56 -15.52
N LYS A 370 13.92 -26.36 -15.22
CA LYS A 370 14.92 -26.17 -14.15
C LYS A 370 14.36 -26.49 -12.76
N PHE A 371 13.14 -26.06 -12.47
CA PHE A 371 12.45 -26.34 -11.19
C PHE A 371 11.53 -27.56 -11.25
N ARG A 372 11.75 -28.48 -12.22
CA ARG A 372 10.87 -29.64 -12.45
C ARG A 372 10.67 -30.49 -11.19
N SER A 373 11.72 -30.69 -10.40
CA SER A 373 11.65 -31.46 -9.14
C SER A 373 10.72 -30.84 -8.09
N TYR A 374 10.45 -29.54 -8.18
CA TYR A 374 9.61 -28.80 -7.24
C TYR A 374 8.26 -28.39 -7.85
N ALA A 375 8.08 -28.54 -9.16
CA ALA A 375 6.94 -28.00 -9.89
C ALA A 375 5.60 -28.52 -9.34
N ASP A 376 5.49 -29.82 -9.09
CA ASP A 376 4.27 -30.43 -8.56
C ASP A 376 4.00 -30.01 -7.12
N GLU A 377 5.04 -29.98 -6.28
CA GLU A 377 4.94 -29.53 -4.88
C GLU A 377 4.49 -28.06 -4.79
N ILE A 378 5.03 -27.18 -5.66
CA ILE A 378 4.62 -25.78 -5.74
C ILE A 378 3.15 -25.67 -6.17
N ARG A 379 2.75 -26.38 -7.24
CA ARG A 379 1.34 -26.36 -7.71
C ARG A 379 0.39 -26.84 -6.63
N ASP A 380 0.73 -27.91 -5.92
CA ASP A 380 -0.08 -28.42 -4.81
C ASP A 380 -0.15 -27.41 -3.65
N GLY A 381 0.97 -26.75 -3.33
CA GLY A 381 1.01 -25.64 -2.39
C GLY A 381 0.07 -24.49 -2.79
N LEU A 382 0.10 -24.08 -4.06
CA LEU A 382 -0.77 -23.03 -4.59
C LEU A 382 -2.25 -23.44 -4.59
N ARG A 383 -2.56 -24.70 -4.91
CA ARG A 383 -3.90 -25.28 -4.79
C ARG A 383 -4.38 -25.25 -3.35
N ASN A 384 -3.52 -25.63 -2.40
CA ASN A 384 -3.83 -25.61 -0.96
C ASN A 384 -4.16 -24.21 -0.46
N ILE A 385 -3.39 -23.21 -0.86
CA ILE A 385 -3.63 -21.79 -0.54
C ILE A 385 -4.96 -21.30 -1.17
N SER A 386 -5.31 -21.84 -2.33
CA SER A 386 -6.51 -21.48 -3.10
C SER A 386 -7.78 -22.22 -2.67
N LYS A 387 -7.75 -23.17 -1.73
CA LYS A 387 -8.90 -24.02 -1.33
C LYS A 387 -10.16 -23.26 -0.89
N GLY A 388 -10.07 -21.96 -0.60
CA GLY A 388 -11.19 -21.09 -0.22
C GLY A 388 -11.78 -20.24 -1.36
N SER A 389 -11.25 -20.33 -2.58
CA SER A 389 -11.72 -19.66 -3.79
C SER A 389 -11.98 -20.71 -4.87
N LYS A 390 -13.01 -20.52 -5.72
CA LYS A 390 -13.19 -21.35 -6.92
C LYS A 390 -12.12 -20.99 -7.95
N THR A 391 -10.87 -21.35 -7.67
CA THR A 391 -9.73 -21.06 -8.53
C THR A 391 -9.65 -22.14 -9.61
N SER A 392 -9.68 -21.72 -10.87
CA SER A 392 -9.52 -22.63 -12.02
C SER A 392 -8.07 -23.07 -12.18
N ASP A 393 -7.83 -24.20 -12.86
CA ASP A 393 -6.46 -24.67 -13.15
C ASP A 393 -5.63 -23.61 -13.89
N LYS A 394 -6.24 -22.86 -14.82
CA LYS A 394 -5.58 -21.76 -15.53
C LYS A 394 -5.04 -20.68 -14.60
N GLN A 395 -5.78 -20.36 -13.53
CA GLN A 395 -5.32 -19.39 -12.53
C GLN A 395 -4.18 -19.96 -11.67
N ILE A 396 -4.17 -21.26 -11.39
CA ILE A 396 -3.05 -21.90 -10.71
C ILE A 396 -1.80 -21.86 -11.58
N ASP A 397 -1.92 -22.10 -12.88
CA ASP A 397 -0.79 -22.02 -13.82
C ASP A 397 -0.23 -20.60 -13.91
N GLU A 398 -1.07 -19.57 -13.88
CA GLU A 398 -0.64 -18.17 -13.81
C GLU A 398 0.11 -17.88 -12.50
N LEU A 399 -0.43 -18.30 -11.35
CA LEU A 399 0.24 -18.17 -10.05
C LEU A 399 1.56 -18.94 -10.00
N PHE A 400 1.63 -20.10 -10.66
CA PHE A 400 2.85 -20.88 -10.79
C PHE A 400 3.93 -20.11 -11.55
N LYS A 401 3.59 -19.39 -12.62
CA LYS A 401 4.53 -18.49 -13.31
C LYS A 401 5.05 -17.38 -12.39
N TYR A 402 4.16 -16.74 -11.63
CA TYR A 402 4.55 -15.72 -10.65
C TYR A 402 5.46 -16.28 -9.55
N PHE A 403 5.22 -17.53 -9.15
CA PHE A 403 6.07 -18.21 -8.19
C PHE A 403 7.47 -18.48 -8.77
N LEU A 404 7.55 -19.02 -9.99
CA LEU A 404 8.83 -19.26 -10.67
C LEU A 404 9.63 -17.98 -10.87
N TYR A 405 8.97 -16.85 -11.18
CA TYR A 405 9.61 -15.54 -11.23
C TYR A 405 10.35 -15.20 -9.94
N CYS A 406 9.73 -15.43 -8.79
CA CYS A 406 10.32 -15.16 -7.48
C CYS A 406 11.56 -16.03 -7.19
N LEU A 407 11.64 -17.22 -7.77
CA LEU A 407 12.76 -18.15 -7.57
C LEU A 407 13.99 -17.84 -8.43
N GLN A 408 13.87 -16.96 -9.43
CA GLN A 408 14.99 -16.58 -10.29
C GLN A 408 16.09 -15.89 -9.46
N ARG A 409 17.38 -16.13 -9.78
CA ARG A 409 18.53 -15.57 -9.02
C ARG A 409 18.49 -14.05 -8.94
N ALA A 410 18.27 -13.35 -10.05
CA ALA A 410 18.21 -11.89 -10.12
C ALA A 410 17.01 -11.27 -9.37
N VAL A 411 15.91 -12.01 -9.21
CA VAL A 411 14.72 -11.56 -8.49
C VAL A 411 14.84 -11.88 -7.00
N ARG A 412 15.37 -13.06 -6.67
CA ARG A 412 15.58 -13.54 -5.31
C ARG A 412 16.40 -12.57 -4.47
N SER A 413 17.43 -11.94 -5.01
CA SER A 413 18.27 -10.96 -4.30
C SER A 413 17.49 -9.73 -3.82
N LYS A 414 16.27 -9.52 -4.33
CA LYS A 414 15.33 -8.48 -3.90
C LYS A 414 14.31 -9.00 -2.88
N ILE A 415 14.41 -10.27 -2.47
CA ILE A 415 13.53 -10.91 -1.47
C ILE A 415 14.36 -11.28 -0.24
N ARG A 416 14.01 -10.72 0.91
CA ARG A 416 14.59 -11.07 2.21
C ARG A 416 13.56 -11.81 3.06
N ILE A 417 14.03 -12.74 3.89
CA ILE A 417 13.16 -13.56 4.77
C ILE A 417 13.47 -13.17 6.20
N PHE A 418 12.44 -12.72 6.93
CA PHE A 418 12.49 -12.53 8.37
C PHE A 418 12.03 -13.81 9.07
N SER A 419 12.80 -14.31 10.04
CA SER A 419 12.44 -15.48 10.86
C SER A 419 12.55 -15.14 12.34
N LEU A 420 11.76 -15.79 13.19
CA LEU A 420 11.92 -15.63 14.65
C LEU A 420 13.23 -16.22 15.19
N ASP A 421 13.84 -17.10 14.40
CA ASP A 421 15.10 -17.76 14.76
C ASP A 421 16.33 -16.92 14.39
N SER A 422 16.15 -15.79 13.67
CA SER A 422 17.25 -14.86 13.42
C SER A 422 17.47 -13.93 14.62
N ASP A 423 18.71 -13.55 14.87
CA ASP A 423 19.08 -12.56 15.88
C ASP A 423 18.71 -11.12 15.46
N GLU A 424 18.34 -10.92 14.19
CA GLU A 424 17.98 -9.63 13.61
C GLU A 424 16.55 -9.20 13.97
N SER A 425 16.38 -7.89 14.19
CA SER A 425 15.08 -7.26 14.37
C SER A 425 14.39 -7.07 13.01
N LEU A 426 13.05 -7.09 12.97
CA LEU A 426 12.32 -6.93 11.71
C LEU A 426 12.60 -5.57 11.05
N ASP A 427 12.77 -4.49 11.83
CA ASP A 427 13.13 -3.18 11.29
C ASP A 427 14.51 -3.16 10.64
N ASP A 428 15.52 -3.82 11.22
CA ASP A 428 16.82 -3.96 10.57
C ASP A 428 16.72 -4.81 9.30
N THR A 429 15.99 -5.93 9.32
CA THR A 429 15.73 -6.75 8.12
C THR A 429 15.06 -5.95 7.00
N ILE A 430 14.16 -5.02 7.33
CA ILE A 430 13.52 -4.12 6.36
C ILE A 430 14.56 -3.19 5.71
N PHE A 431 15.44 -2.58 6.51
CA PHE A 431 16.47 -1.68 6.00
C PHE A 431 17.52 -2.41 5.16
N GLU A 432 17.92 -3.61 5.59
CA GLU A 432 18.85 -4.48 4.86
C GLU A 432 18.30 -4.87 3.49
N ALA A 433 17.03 -5.27 3.41
CA ALA A 433 16.39 -5.61 2.14
C ALA A 433 16.46 -4.46 1.12
N ILE A 434 16.37 -3.22 1.57
CA ILE A 434 16.48 -2.04 0.70
C ILE A 434 17.92 -1.81 0.26
N VAL A 435 18.88 -1.92 1.19
CA VAL A 435 20.31 -1.73 0.89
C VAL A 435 20.79 -2.78 -0.11
N GLU A 436 20.47 -4.05 0.12
CA GLU A 436 20.84 -5.17 -0.77
C GLU A 436 20.21 -5.01 -2.16
N ALA A 437 18.92 -4.66 -2.23
CA ALA A 437 18.25 -4.44 -3.50
C ALA A 437 18.86 -3.28 -4.30
N LYS A 438 19.27 -2.18 -3.65
CA LYS A 438 19.95 -1.05 -4.29
C LYS A 438 21.36 -1.38 -4.77
N GLN A 439 22.09 -2.19 -4.02
CA GLN A 439 23.39 -2.71 -4.44
C GLN A 439 23.22 -3.57 -5.69
N GLN A 440 22.25 -4.48 -5.70
CA GLN A 440 21.95 -5.34 -6.84
C GLN A 440 21.50 -4.55 -8.08
N GLU A 441 20.63 -3.54 -7.90
CA GLU A 441 20.18 -2.68 -9.01
C GLU A 441 21.35 -1.95 -9.69
N SER A 442 22.37 -1.56 -8.91
CA SER A 442 23.59 -0.93 -9.44
C SER A 442 24.41 -1.93 -10.26
N LEU A 443 24.57 -3.16 -9.75
CA LEU A 443 25.25 -4.25 -10.44
C LEU A 443 24.57 -4.62 -11.76
N GLU A 444 23.23 -4.79 -11.76
CA GLU A 444 22.43 -5.07 -12.97
C GLU A 444 22.59 -4.00 -14.05
N LYS A 445 22.79 -2.74 -13.64
CA LYS A 445 22.98 -1.60 -14.55
C LYS A 445 24.43 -1.37 -14.96
N ASN A 446 25.36 -2.26 -14.59
CA ASN A 446 26.80 -2.08 -14.76
C ASN A 446 27.30 -0.72 -14.20
N LYS A 447 26.70 -0.27 -13.09
CA LYS A 447 27.07 0.98 -12.41
C LYS A 447 27.76 0.67 -11.09
N ALA A 448 28.75 1.47 -10.73
CA ALA A 448 29.35 1.42 -9.40
C ALA A 448 28.28 1.67 -8.33
N VAL A 449 28.26 0.82 -7.29
CA VAL A 449 27.38 0.99 -6.14
C VAL A 449 27.68 2.35 -5.50
N ASN A 450 26.66 3.21 -5.40
CA ASN A 450 26.80 4.49 -4.72
C ASN A 450 26.78 4.29 -3.19
N ARG A 451 27.94 3.94 -2.63
CA ARG A 451 28.11 3.68 -1.19
C ARG A 451 27.76 4.89 -0.31
N GLU A 452 28.03 6.10 -0.79
CA GLU A 452 27.70 7.35 -0.07
C GLU A 452 26.19 7.52 0.10
N GLN A 453 25.42 7.27 -0.96
CA GLN A 453 23.95 7.30 -0.88
C GLN A 453 23.40 6.23 0.07
N LEU A 454 23.97 5.02 0.06
CA LEU A 454 23.57 3.96 0.98
C LEU A 454 23.90 4.32 2.43
N LEU A 455 25.07 4.91 2.68
CA LEU A 455 25.48 5.35 4.01
C LEU A 455 24.57 6.49 4.51
N TYR A 456 24.20 7.44 3.64
CA TYR A 456 23.24 8.49 3.96
C TYR A 456 21.88 7.91 4.37
N LEU A 457 21.37 6.89 3.66
CA LEU A 457 20.13 6.21 4.03
C LEU A 457 20.25 5.52 5.40
N ALA A 458 21.31 4.76 5.63
CA ALA A 458 21.52 4.07 6.89
C ALA A 458 21.66 5.03 8.07
N LEU A 459 22.32 6.18 7.88
CA LEU A 459 22.39 7.25 8.88
C LEU A 459 21.02 7.89 9.13
N ALA A 460 20.27 8.19 8.05
CA ALA A 460 18.94 8.79 8.14
C ALA A 460 17.96 7.91 8.94
N TRP A 461 18.07 6.59 8.81
CA TRP A 461 17.25 5.61 9.54
C TRP A 461 17.80 5.20 10.91
N ASN A 462 18.91 5.81 11.36
CA ASN A 462 19.62 5.39 12.56
C ASN A 462 19.91 3.86 12.55
N ALA A 463 20.31 3.33 11.39
CA ALA A 463 20.59 1.92 11.13
C ALA A 463 22.10 1.65 11.04
N ILE A 464 22.80 1.99 12.13
CA ILE A 464 24.26 1.86 12.23
C ILE A 464 24.71 0.40 12.01
N HIS A 465 23.95 -0.56 12.52
CA HIS A 465 24.20 -1.99 12.30
C HIS A 465 24.24 -2.33 10.80
N VAL A 466 23.19 -1.93 10.07
CA VAL A 466 23.08 -2.15 8.63
C VAL A 466 24.23 -1.49 7.86
N ALA A 467 24.61 -0.27 8.23
CA ALA A 467 25.77 0.39 7.63
C ALA A 467 27.06 -0.43 7.84
N LYS A 468 27.30 -0.87 9.07
CA LYS A 468 28.51 -1.64 9.41
C LYS A 468 28.57 -2.98 8.68
N VAL A 469 27.46 -3.71 8.63
CA VAL A 469 27.40 -5.09 8.13
C VAL A 469 27.22 -5.17 6.61
N HIS A 470 26.55 -4.21 5.98
CA HIS A 470 26.21 -4.31 4.54
C HIS A 470 26.87 -3.26 3.66
N ILE A 471 27.37 -2.14 4.22
CA ILE A 471 27.94 -1.03 3.43
C ILE A 471 29.46 -0.94 3.64
N ILE A 472 29.91 -1.03 4.90
CA ILE A 472 31.31 -0.78 5.31
C ILE A 472 32.16 -2.07 5.26
N LYS A 473 31.59 -3.23 4.90
CA LYS A 473 32.24 -4.55 4.91
C LYS A 473 33.74 -4.48 4.54
N ASP A 474 34.56 -4.65 5.57
CA ASP A 474 36.02 -4.80 5.62
C ASP A 474 36.92 -3.76 4.92
N ASP A 475 36.89 -2.53 5.43
CA ASP A 475 38.00 -1.56 5.26
C ASP A 475 39.08 -1.66 6.37
N LEU A 476 39.01 -2.64 7.28
CA LEU A 476 40.08 -2.83 8.27
C LEU A 476 41.31 -3.57 7.70
N THR A 477 41.19 -4.18 6.53
CA THR A 477 42.33 -4.78 5.81
C THR A 477 42.97 -3.81 4.83
N ASP A 478 42.17 -2.98 4.12
CA ASP A 478 42.69 -2.04 3.10
C ASP A 478 43.22 -0.72 3.67
N LEU A 479 42.84 -0.30 4.89
CA LEU A 479 43.50 0.84 5.55
C LEU A 479 44.88 0.52 6.14
N ARG A 480 45.27 -0.76 6.25
CA ARG A 480 46.61 -1.17 6.75
C ARG A 480 47.66 -1.32 5.64
N SER A 481 47.26 -1.49 4.39
CA SER A 481 48.15 -1.46 3.23
C SER A 481 48.49 -0.02 2.82
N ASP A 482 47.51 0.88 2.83
CA ASP A 482 47.72 2.28 2.43
C ASP A 482 48.53 3.12 3.44
N THR A 483 48.66 2.65 4.69
CA THR A 483 49.48 3.30 5.73
C THR A 483 50.90 2.75 5.82
N LYS A 484 51.22 1.65 5.12
CA LYS A 484 52.59 1.11 5.04
C LYS A 484 53.37 1.58 3.79
N GLU A 485 52.70 2.15 2.80
CA GLU A 485 53.37 2.82 1.66
C GLU A 485 53.56 4.34 1.85
N LYS A 486 53.14 4.88 3.00
CA LYS A 486 53.27 6.32 3.34
C LYS A 486 53.91 6.59 4.72
N LEU A 487 54.63 5.62 5.26
CA LEU A 487 55.61 5.78 6.35
C LEU A 487 56.92 5.17 5.89
#